data_AF-A0A3Q4GMH7-F1
#
_entry.id   AF-A0A3Q4GMH7-F1
#
_cell.length_a   1.000
_cell.length_b   1.000
_cell.length_c   1.000
_cell.angle_alpha   90.00
_cell.angle_beta   90.00
_cell.angle_gamma   90.00
#
_symmetry.space_group_name_H-M   'P 1'
#
loop_
_entity.id
_entity.type
_entity.pdbx_description
1 polymer ?
#
loop_
_entity_poly.entity_id
_entity_poly.type
_entity_poly.pdbx_seq_one_letter_code
_entity_poly.pdbx_strand_id
1 'polypeptide(L)'
;MNPIASLLNPSWGNRHSKVEKELSPECKEFLYMGTPPRGLEHHSVQFICQYYNKKPRYVTLYNTVDHIPIYSAYIFKRSEGEKCMDVPWMYEPQLSTSSETDEMQPFPRSYMHMNFEDAQAVLDDYTNAILYERGTLNPDEHQNEPDDKAATYTLTNVVPVMPEVNNLIWDKQEHMIRKRLNNYCRGTAHIVTGVTTSGKMIRRENMNRIAVPTYLWSAYCCVDYDHNTPFMNRFKFPSFAYYGLNEDENNDMVEVSVQKLEEFLKKTEFVSQNFQIFVDTKESC
;
A
#
# COMPACT_ATOMS: atom_id res chain seq x y z
N MET A 1 26.91 -57.85 -12.09
CA MET A 1 25.77 -57.07 -12.62
C MET A 1 25.26 -56.19 -11.49
N ASN A 2 25.34 -54.87 -11.67
CA ASN A 2 24.71 -53.87 -10.80
C ASN A 2 23.17 -54.03 -10.87
N PRO A 3 22.43 -53.69 -9.80
CA PRO A 3 21.95 -52.31 -9.76
C PRO A 3 22.02 -51.62 -8.39
N ILE A 4 22.20 -50.31 -8.53
CA ILE A 4 22.15 -49.24 -7.55
C ILE A 4 20.74 -49.17 -6.94
N ALA A 5 20.62 -49.29 -5.62
CA ALA A 5 19.41 -48.90 -4.90
C ALA A 5 19.54 -47.43 -4.51
N SER A 6 18.90 -46.56 -5.29
CA SER A 6 18.70 -45.15 -4.98
C SER A 6 17.74 -45.01 -3.80
N LEU A 7 18.21 -44.41 -2.70
CA LEU A 7 17.38 -43.87 -1.63
C LEU A 7 16.60 -42.67 -2.19
N LEU A 8 15.36 -42.90 -2.61
CA LEU A 8 14.38 -41.83 -2.80
C LEU A 8 13.73 -41.55 -1.45
N ASN A 9 14.24 -40.52 -0.76
CA ASN A 9 13.45 -39.77 0.21
C ASN A 9 12.63 -38.75 -0.58
N PRO A 10 11.31 -38.87 -0.70
CA PRO A 10 10.53 -37.72 -1.09
C PRO A 10 10.33 -36.88 0.18
N SER A 11 11.10 -35.81 0.30
CA SER A 11 10.81 -34.69 1.20
C SER A 11 9.54 -34.01 0.71
N TRP A 12 8.38 -34.48 1.17
CA TRP A 12 7.12 -33.75 1.05
C TRP A 12 7.14 -32.64 2.12
N GLY A 13 7.76 -31.51 1.77
CA GLY A 13 7.51 -30.27 2.47
C GLY A 13 6.07 -29.84 2.18
N ASN A 14 5.18 -30.02 3.15
CA ASN A 14 3.87 -29.39 3.16
C ASN A 14 4.06 -27.86 3.15
N ARG A 15 4.13 -27.25 1.97
CA ARG A 15 3.93 -25.82 1.79
C ARG A 15 2.42 -25.57 1.76
N HIS A 16 1.82 -25.51 2.94
CA HIS A 16 0.55 -24.83 3.09
C HIS A 16 0.75 -23.37 2.69
N SER A 17 -0.12 -22.86 1.81
CA SER A 17 -0.31 -21.43 1.52
C SER A 17 -0.10 -20.63 2.79
N LYS A 18 0.99 -19.87 2.84
CA LYS A 18 1.36 -19.08 4.01
C LYS A 18 0.94 -17.65 3.71
N VAL A 19 -0.34 -17.36 3.91
CA VAL A 19 -0.77 -16.00 4.23
C VAL A 19 0.09 -15.56 5.43
N GLU A 20 1.05 -14.67 5.19
CA GLU A 20 2.12 -14.41 6.13
C GLU A 20 1.59 -13.67 7.37
N LYS A 21 1.44 -14.39 8.48
CA LYS A 21 1.27 -13.77 9.81
C LYS A 21 2.49 -12.91 10.19
N GLU A 22 3.63 -13.14 9.55
CA GLU A 22 4.89 -12.42 9.74
C GLU A 22 5.55 -12.19 8.38
N LEU A 23 5.83 -10.92 8.06
CA LEU A 23 6.52 -10.50 6.83
C LEU A 23 7.89 -11.16 6.68
N SER A 24 8.22 -11.61 5.47
CA SER A 24 9.56 -12.06 5.10
C SER A 24 10.62 -10.96 5.33
N PRO A 25 11.90 -11.33 5.53
CA PRO A 25 13.00 -10.37 5.68
C PRO A 25 13.11 -9.38 4.50
N GLU A 26 12.90 -9.85 3.27
CA GLU A 26 12.98 -9.01 2.07
C GLU A 26 11.84 -7.98 2.03
N CYS A 27 10.65 -8.36 2.48
CA CYS A 27 9.49 -7.48 2.52
C CYS A 27 9.61 -6.42 3.62
N LYS A 28 10.30 -6.75 4.72
CA LYS A 28 10.63 -5.79 5.77
C LYS A 28 11.53 -4.65 5.29
N GLU A 29 12.26 -4.80 4.18
CA GLU A 29 13.08 -3.71 3.63
C GLU A 29 12.24 -2.47 3.24
N PHE A 30 10.96 -2.65 2.92
CA PHE A 30 10.06 -1.53 2.60
C PHE A 30 9.55 -0.77 3.82
N LEU A 31 9.84 -1.26 5.03
CA LEU A 31 9.45 -0.67 6.29
C LEU A 31 10.66 -0.01 6.94
N TYR A 32 10.47 1.20 7.47
CA TYR A 32 11.52 1.86 8.22
C TYR A 32 11.97 0.97 9.39
N MET A 33 13.28 0.68 9.47
CA MET A 33 13.86 -0.22 10.46
C MET A 33 13.22 -1.63 10.49
N GLY A 34 12.64 -2.07 9.37
CA GLY A 34 11.96 -3.37 9.27
C GLY A 34 10.72 -3.51 10.15
N THR A 35 10.15 -2.39 10.63
CA THR A 35 9.08 -2.37 11.62
C THR A 35 7.78 -1.83 11.01
N PRO A 36 6.69 -2.60 11.00
CA PRO A 36 5.41 -2.12 10.48
C PRO A 36 4.75 -1.09 11.42
N PRO A 37 3.89 -0.21 10.89
CA PRO A 37 2.99 0.58 11.71
C PRO A 37 2.25 -0.27 12.73
N ARG A 38 2.15 0.21 13.97
CA ARG A 38 1.49 -0.46 15.09
C ARG A 38 0.09 0.08 15.30
N GLY A 39 -0.76 -0.67 15.98
CA GLY A 39 -2.07 -0.21 16.42
C GLY A 39 -3.19 -0.37 15.38
N LEU A 40 -2.93 -1.18 14.36
CA LEU A 40 -3.84 -1.59 13.28
C LEU A 40 -4.10 -3.12 13.28
N GLU A 41 -3.72 -3.80 14.36
CA GLU A 41 -3.82 -5.25 14.47
C GLU A 41 -5.29 -5.66 14.62
N HIS A 42 -5.85 -6.26 13.57
CA HIS A 42 -7.22 -6.78 13.54
C HIS A 42 -7.27 -8.16 12.86
N HIS A 43 -8.26 -8.98 13.19
CA HIS A 43 -8.34 -10.35 12.65
C HIS A 43 -8.68 -10.41 11.15
N SER A 44 -9.25 -9.33 10.60
CA SER A 44 -9.60 -9.21 9.18
C SER A 44 -8.46 -8.68 8.31
N VAL A 45 -7.37 -8.19 8.91
CA VAL A 45 -6.23 -7.63 8.17
C VAL A 45 -5.12 -8.64 7.99
N GLN A 46 -4.47 -8.59 6.84
CA GLN A 46 -3.39 -9.49 6.43
C GLN A 46 -2.29 -8.70 5.74
N PHE A 47 -1.04 -9.06 6.02
CA PHE A 47 0.09 -8.54 5.27
C PHE A 47 0.17 -9.23 3.91
N ILE A 48 0.40 -8.43 2.88
CA ILE A 48 0.72 -8.86 1.53
C ILE A 48 2.10 -8.29 1.21
N CYS A 49 3.05 -9.17 0.94
CA CYS A 49 4.26 -8.74 0.28
C CYS A 49 4.03 -8.80 -1.22
N GLN A 50 4.11 -7.64 -1.87
CA GLN A 50 3.70 -7.47 -3.25
C GLN A 50 4.83 -7.93 -4.15
N TYR A 51 4.74 -9.16 -4.67
CA TYR A 51 5.73 -9.70 -5.60
C TYR A 51 5.30 -9.49 -7.05
N TYR A 52 6.23 -8.97 -7.85
CA TYR A 52 6.06 -8.86 -9.30
C TYR A 52 7.37 -9.19 -10.01
N ASN A 53 7.31 -10.09 -10.98
CA ASN A 53 8.47 -10.59 -11.71
C ASN A 53 9.56 -11.13 -10.75
N LYS A 54 9.14 -12.03 -9.85
CA LYS A 54 9.98 -12.71 -8.83
C LYS A 54 10.70 -11.81 -7.82
N LYS A 55 10.33 -10.52 -7.72
CA LYS A 55 10.93 -9.57 -6.79
C LYS A 55 9.86 -8.94 -5.91
N PRO A 56 10.14 -8.75 -4.61
CA PRO A 56 9.26 -7.98 -3.76
C PRO A 56 9.35 -6.51 -4.15
N ARG A 57 8.22 -5.80 -4.13
CA ARG A 57 8.10 -4.43 -4.64
C ARG A 57 7.66 -3.43 -3.58
N TYR A 58 6.76 -3.84 -2.68
CA TYR A 58 6.27 -3.08 -1.53
C TYR A 58 5.46 -3.98 -0.60
N VAL A 59 5.00 -3.45 0.52
CA VAL A 59 4.13 -4.15 1.47
C VAL A 59 2.78 -3.47 1.52
N THR A 60 1.72 -4.26 1.64
CA THR A 60 0.37 -3.78 1.91
C THR A 60 -0.17 -4.47 3.16
N LEU A 61 -0.79 -3.71 4.07
CA LEU A 61 -1.71 -4.27 5.06
C LEU A 61 -3.13 -4.19 4.50
N TYR A 62 -3.72 -5.34 4.18
CA TYR A 62 -4.98 -5.44 3.45
C TYR A 62 -6.10 -5.97 4.32
N ASN A 63 -7.29 -5.37 4.26
CA ASN A 63 -8.48 -5.87 4.95
C ASN A 63 -9.30 -6.76 4.02
N THR A 64 -9.37 -8.04 4.36
CA THR A 64 -10.06 -9.08 3.57
C THR A 64 -11.59 -9.06 3.71
N VAL A 65 -12.13 -8.30 4.67
CA VAL A 65 -13.59 -8.12 4.85
C VAL A 65 -14.06 -6.85 4.15
N ASP A 66 -13.29 -5.77 4.27
CA ASP A 66 -13.61 -4.48 3.65
C ASP A 66 -13.06 -4.33 2.22
N HIS A 67 -12.31 -5.34 1.76
CA HIS A 67 -11.68 -5.45 0.44
C HIS A 67 -10.87 -4.23 0.02
N ILE A 68 -10.17 -3.59 0.97
CA ILE A 68 -9.29 -2.43 0.71
C ILE A 68 -7.94 -2.56 1.42
N PRO A 69 -6.87 -1.94 0.87
CA PRO A 69 -5.66 -1.71 1.65
C PRO A 69 -5.91 -0.69 2.75
N ILE A 70 -5.47 -1.04 3.96
CA ILE A 70 -5.43 -0.14 5.12
C ILE A 70 -4.23 0.79 5.00
N TYR A 71 -3.09 0.25 4.56
CA TYR A 71 -1.95 1.03 4.08
C TYR A 71 -1.09 0.25 3.09
N SER A 72 -0.32 0.99 2.28
CA SER A 72 0.83 0.51 1.52
C SER A 72 2.11 1.18 2.03
N ALA A 73 3.16 0.39 2.23
CA ALA A 73 4.48 0.85 2.67
C ALA A 73 5.54 0.50 1.60
N TYR A 74 6.33 1.48 1.18
CA TYR A 74 7.25 1.36 0.06
C TYR A 74 8.47 2.28 0.20
N ILE A 75 9.51 1.98 -0.58
CA ILE A 75 10.68 2.85 -0.74
C ILE A 75 10.46 3.75 -1.95
N PHE A 76 10.66 5.05 -1.77
CA PHE A 76 10.66 6.01 -2.87
C PHE A 76 11.88 5.80 -3.79
N LYS A 77 11.67 5.65 -5.11
CA LYS A 77 12.71 5.23 -6.06
C LYS A 77 13.35 6.36 -6.87
N ARG A 78 13.14 7.62 -6.50
CA ARG A 78 13.64 8.81 -7.23
C ARG A 78 13.28 8.78 -8.72
N SER A 79 12.03 9.07 -9.00
CA SER A 79 11.45 9.08 -10.35
C SER A 79 11.42 10.49 -10.94
N GLU A 80 11.56 10.61 -12.26
CA GLU A 80 11.34 11.86 -13.00
C GLU A 80 9.84 12.19 -13.13
N GLY A 81 8.99 11.23 -12.82
CA GLY A 81 7.53 11.35 -12.78
C GLY A 81 6.85 10.81 -14.04
N GLU A 82 7.54 10.00 -14.85
CA GLU A 82 6.86 9.29 -15.94
C GLU A 82 5.84 8.31 -15.37
N LYS A 83 4.65 8.25 -15.97
CA LYS A 83 3.64 7.25 -15.62
C LYS A 83 3.70 6.08 -16.59
N CYS A 84 3.41 4.88 -16.10
CA CYS A 84 3.34 3.71 -16.97
C CYS A 84 2.09 3.79 -17.87
N MET A 85 2.23 3.38 -19.13
CA MET A 85 1.11 3.19 -20.04
C MET A 85 0.80 1.70 -20.20
N ASP A 86 -0.48 1.37 -20.35
CA ASP A 86 -0.96 0.03 -20.73
C ASP A 86 -0.60 -1.14 -19.80
N VAL A 87 -0.47 -0.88 -18.49
CA VAL A 87 -0.32 -1.97 -17.50
C VAL A 87 -1.69 -2.58 -17.18
N PRO A 88 -1.87 -3.91 -17.31
CA PRO A 88 -3.12 -4.56 -16.92
C PRO A 88 -3.30 -4.51 -15.40
N TRP A 89 -4.56 -4.38 -14.96
CA TRP A 89 -4.88 -4.52 -13.54
C TRP A 89 -4.66 -5.95 -13.06
N MET A 90 -4.09 -6.07 -11.87
CA MET A 90 -3.70 -7.34 -11.26
C MET A 90 -4.45 -7.63 -9.96
N TYR A 91 -4.49 -8.90 -9.61
CA TYR A 91 -5.00 -9.43 -8.34
C TYR A 91 -3.90 -10.19 -7.62
N GLU A 92 -4.12 -10.46 -6.32
CA GLU A 92 -3.21 -11.24 -5.49
C GLU A 92 -3.71 -12.69 -5.34
N PRO A 93 -3.12 -13.67 -6.05
CA PRO A 93 -3.55 -15.06 -5.94
C PRO A 93 -3.44 -15.61 -4.51
N GLN A 94 -2.47 -15.12 -3.73
CA GLN A 94 -2.22 -15.55 -2.35
C GLN A 94 -3.39 -15.25 -1.38
N LEU A 95 -4.31 -14.34 -1.74
CA LEU A 95 -5.51 -14.06 -0.94
C LEU A 95 -6.64 -15.07 -1.21
N SER A 96 -6.58 -15.79 -2.32
CA SER A 96 -7.72 -16.52 -2.86
C SER A 96 -7.34 -17.93 -3.32
N THR A 97 -7.75 -18.92 -2.54
CA THR A 97 -7.39 -20.35 -2.71
C THR A 97 -5.88 -20.62 -2.61
N SER A 98 -5.49 -21.90 -2.48
CA SER A 98 -4.10 -22.33 -2.32
C SER A 98 -3.29 -22.11 -3.61
N SER A 99 -3.05 -20.85 -3.96
CA SER A 99 -2.11 -20.48 -5.00
C SER A 99 -0.72 -20.98 -4.62
N GLU A 100 -0.02 -21.58 -5.59
CA GLU A 100 1.39 -21.97 -5.44
C GLU A 100 2.34 -20.78 -5.66
N THR A 101 1.80 -19.60 -6.02
CA THR A 101 2.56 -18.39 -6.29
C THR A 101 2.11 -17.23 -5.40
N ASP A 102 3.11 -16.49 -4.93
CA ASP A 102 2.99 -15.23 -4.20
C ASP A 102 3.07 -14.02 -5.15
N GLU A 103 3.20 -14.25 -6.47
CA GLU A 103 3.26 -13.18 -7.48
C GLU A 103 1.88 -12.70 -7.92
N MET A 104 1.68 -11.38 -7.93
CA MET A 104 0.49 -10.75 -8.49
C MET A 104 0.31 -11.12 -9.97
N GLN A 105 -0.94 -11.28 -10.40
CA GLN A 105 -1.27 -11.75 -11.75
C GLN A 105 -2.30 -10.83 -12.41
N PRO A 106 -2.25 -10.63 -13.73
CA PRO A 106 -3.30 -9.88 -14.44
C PRO A 106 -4.64 -10.58 -14.29
N PHE A 107 -5.72 -9.81 -14.16
CA PHE A 107 -7.07 -10.38 -14.21
C PHE A 107 -7.28 -11.11 -15.54
N PRO A 108 -7.79 -12.35 -15.52
CA PRO A 108 -8.03 -13.09 -16.75
C PRO A 108 -9.13 -12.42 -17.58
N ARG A 109 -8.98 -12.47 -18.90
CA ARG A 109 -9.92 -11.84 -19.85
C ARG A 109 -11.30 -12.52 -19.89
N SER A 110 -11.39 -13.77 -19.47
CA SER A 110 -12.64 -14.53 -19.41
C SER A 110 -13.08 -14.67 -17.96
N TYR A 111 -14.37 -14.48 -17.70
CA TYR A 111 -14.99 -14.71 -16.40
C TYR A 111 -14.85 -16.19 -16.02
N MET A 112 -13.76 -16.54 -15.36
CA MET A 112 -13.68 -17.75 -14.58
C MET A 112 -14.33 -17.39 -13.24
N HIS A 113 -15.37 -18.12 -12.84
CA HIS A 113 -15.86 -18.07 -11.46
C HIS A 113 -14.68 -18.42 -10.54
N MET A 114 -13.97 -17.40 -10.08
CA MET A 114 -12.82 -17.56 -9.21
C MET A 114 -13.25 -17.11 -7.83
N ASN A 115 -12.96 -17.96 -6.84
CA ASN A 115 -13.22 -17.72 -5.42
C ASN A 115 -12.36 -16.58 -4.85
N PHE A 116 -11.84 -15.66 -5.67
CA PHE A 116 -11.09 -14.49 -5.21
C PHE A 116 -11.97 -13.29 -4.90
N GLU A 117 -13.18 -13.23 -5.46
CA GLU A 117 -14.14 -12.15 -5.15
C GLU A 117 -14.51 -12.12 -3.66
N ASP A 118 -14.40 -13.25 -2.96
CA ASP A 118 -14.66 -13.34 -1.52
C ASP A 118 -13.54 -12.71 -0.68
N ALA A 119 -12.32 -12.70 -1.18
CA ALA A 119 -11.13 -12.33 -0.40
C ALA A 119 -10.52 -10.97 -0.78
N GLN A 120 -10.84 -10.46 -1.97
CA GLN A 120 -10.31 -9.19 -2.47
C GLN A 120 -11.27 -8.48 -3.43
N ALA A 121 -11.01 -7.20 -3.65
CA ALA A 121 -11.72 -6.40 -4.64
C ALA A 121 -11.44 -6.89 -6.07
N VAL A 122 -12.45 -6.75 -6.93
CA VAL A 122 -12.34 -7.04 -8.37
C VAL A 122 -12.77 -5.84 -9.21
N LEU A 123 -12.43 -5.86 -10.51
CA LEU A 123 -12.73 -4.74 -11.40
C LEU A 123 -14.22 -4.38 -11.43
N ASP A 124 -15.11 -5.38 -11.34
CA ASP A 124 -16.56 -5.18 -11.33
C ASP A 124 -17.08 -4.45 -10.08
N ASP A 125 -16.31 -4.44 -8.98
CA ASP A 125 -16.64 -3.64 -7.79
C ASP A 125 -16.50 -2.14 -8.07
N TYR A 126 -15.61 -1.75 -8.98
CA TYR A 126 -15.40 -0.36 -9.39
C TYR A 126 -16.22 0.04 -10.62
N THR A 127 -16.57 -0.90 -11.51
CA THR A 127 -17.45 -0.61 -12.66
C THR A 127 -18.80 -0.04 -12.23
N ASN A 128 -19.32 -0.50 -11.09
CA ASN A 128 -20.62 -0.04 -10.55
C ASN A 128 -20.50 1.19 -9.63
N ALA A 129 -19.28 1.66 -9.36
CA ALA A 129 -19.00 2.75 -8.43
C ALA A 129 -18.78 4.09 -9.16
N ILE A 130 -19.78 4.54 -9.93
CA ILE A 130 -19.68 5.72 -10.83
C ILE A 130 -19.24 7.04 -10.15
N LEU A 131 -19.32 7.11 -8.82
CA LEU A 131 -18.95 8.28 -8.03
C LEU A 131 -17.47 8.29 -7.64
N TYR A 132 -16.74 7.19 -7.86
CA TYR A 132 -15.36 7.03 -7.37
C TYR A 132 -14.41 6.64 -8.48
N GLU A 133 -13.18 7.10 -8.33
CA GLU A 133 -12.03 6.64 -9.07
C GLU A 133 -11.20 5.65 -8.25
N ARG A 134 -10.29 4.97 -8.94
CA ARG A 134 -9.31 4.06 -8.36
C ARG A 134 -8.09 4.87 -7.94
N GLY A 135 -8.01 5.25 -6.66
CA GLY A 135 -6.85 5.93 -6.09
C GLY A 135 -5.84 4.92 -5.53
N THR A 136 -4.58 5.04 -5.93
CA THR A 136 -3.49 4.15 -5.46
C THR A 136 -2.85 4.67 -4.19
N LEU A 137 -2.52 3.80 -3.23
CA LEU A 137 -1.77 4.20 -2.02
C LEU A 137 -0.25 4.26 -2.26
N ASN A 138 0.27 3.36 -3.10
CA ASN A 138 1.62 3.45 -3.67
C ASN A 138 1.50 3.92 -5.14
N PRO A 139 1.76 5.20 -5.46
CA PRO A 139 1.61 5.72 -6.81
C PRO A 139 2.81 5.35 -7.71
N ASP A 140 2.53 5.12 -9.00
CA ASP A 140 3.55 4.82 -10.01
C ASP A 140 4.57 5.96 -10.19
N GLU A 141 4.15 7.20 -9.93
CA GLU A 141 5.00 8.39 -9.99
C GLU A 141 6.14 8.35 -8.98
N HIS A 142 6.01 7.61 -7.87
CA HIS A 142 7.05 7.41 -6.87
C HIS A 142 8.02 6.26 -7.21
N GLN A 143 7.69 5.44 -8.21
CA GLN A 143 8.48 4.30 -8.66
C GLN A 143 9.31 4.66 -9.90
N ASN A 144 10.46 4.01 -10.12
CA ASN A 144 11.37 4.36 -11.23
C ASN A 144 11.41 3.30 -12.33
N GLU A 145 11.71 2.05 -11.98
CA GLU A 145 11.84 0.99 -12.98
C GLU A 145 10.46 0.56 -13.50
N PRO A 146 10.36 0.13 -14.78
CA PRO A 146 9.10 -0.30 -15.38
C PRO A 146 8.36 -1.38 -14.56
N ASP A 147 9.09 -2.34 -13.99
CA ASP A 147 8.48 -3.38 -13.16
C ASP A 147 8.01 -2.85 -11.79
N ASP A 148 8.70 -1.87 -11.20
CA ASP A 148 8.29 -1.27 -9.93
C ASP A 148 7.00 -0.45 -10.14
N LYS A 149 6.92 0.27 -11.25
CA LYS A 149 5.71 0.99 -11.68
C LYS A 149 4.58 0.02 -11.99
N ALA A 150 4.82 -1.04 -12.75
CA ALA A 150 3.79 -2.02 -13.09
C ALA A 150 3.18 -2.68 -11.83
N ALA A 151 3.99 -2.93 -10.80
CA ALA A 151 3.54 -3.55 -9.56
C ALA A 151 2.52 -2.70 -8.76
N THR A 152 2.39 -1.40 -9.03
CA THR A 152 1.41 -0.55 -8.35
C THR A 152 -0.02 -0.77 -8.86
N TYR A 153 -0.20 -1.43 -10.02
CA TYR A 153 -1.48 -1.67 -10.69
C TYR A 153 -2.16 -2.97 -10.21
N THR A 154 -2.19 -3.21 -8.90
CA THR A 154 -2.95 -4.29 -8.25
C THR A 154 -4.10 -3.69 -7.45
N LEU A 155 -5.27 -4.33 -7.43
CA LEU A 155 -6.42 -3.81 -6.67
C LEU A 155 -6.20 -3.87 -5.15
N THR A 156 -5.23 -4.64 -4.67
CA THR A 156 -4.79 -4.59 -3.27
C THR A 156 -3.99 -3.34 -2.93
N ASN A 157 -3.70 -2.47 -3.88
CA ASN A 157 -3.09 -1.14 -3.66
C ASN A 157 -4.07 0.02 -3.94
N VAL A 158 -5.36 -0.27 -4.18
CA VAL A 158 -6.35 0.69 -4.65
C VAL A 158 -7.47 0.88 -3.65
N VAL A 159 -7.93 2.13 -3.51
CA VAL A 159 -9.12 2.51 -2.74
C VAL A 159 -10.06 3.38 -3.59
N PRO A 160 -11.37 3.41 -3.31
CA PRO A 160 -12.31 4.35 -3.92
C PRO A 160 -12.04 5.79 -3.46
N VAL A 161 -11.72 6.69 -4.38
CA VAL A 161 -11.46 8.11 -4.08
C VAL A 161 -12.37 8.98 -4.92
N MET A 162 -12.89 10.07 -4.36
CA MET A 162 -13.69 11.04 -5.12
C MET A 162 -12.83 11.62 -6.28
N PRO A 163 -13.37 11.76 -7.50
CA PRO A 163 -12.60 12.21 -8.67
C PRO A 163 -11.89 13.55 -8.46
N GLU A 164 -12.53 14.50 -7.79
CA GLU A 164 -11.92 15.81 -7.48
C GLU A 164 -10.73 15.67 -6.53
N VAL A 165 -10.89 14.90 -5.47
CA VAL A 165 -9.82 14.60 -4.50
C VAL A 165 -8.67 13.88 -5.19
N ASN A 166 -8.96 12.84 -5.97
CA ASN A 166 -7.94 12.03 -6.65
C ASN A 166 -7.10 12.86 -7.64
N ASN A 167 -7.78 13.53 -8.59
CA ASN A 167 -7.12 14.18 -9.73
C ASN A 167 -6.56 15.56 -9.42
N LEU A 168 -7.14 16.31 -8.48
CA LEU A 168 -6.76 17.71 -8.25
C LEU A 168 -5.99 17.93 -6.96
N ILE A 169 -6.19 17.09 -5.96
CA ILE A 169 -5.68 17.32 -4.61
C ILE A 169 -4.59 16.30 -4.28
N TRP A 170 -4.91 15.02 -4.38
CA TRP A 170 -4.02 13.92 -4.03
C TRP A 170 -2.85 13.79 -5.01
N ASP A 171 -3.11 13.72 -6.33
CA ASP A 171 -2.07 13.64 -7.37
C ASP A 171 -1.08 14.82 -7.30
N LYS A 172 -1.58 16.03 -7.03
CA LYS A 172 -0.70 17.20 -6.82
C LYS A 172 0.18 17.05 -5.59
N GLN A 173 -0.35 16.49 -4.50
CA GLN A 173 0.39 16.28 -3.27
C GLN A 173 1.48 15.22 -3.48
N GLU A 174 1.17 14.09 -4.13
CA GLU A 174 2.15 13.05 -4.49
C GLU A 174 3.30 13.65 -5.32
N HIS A 175 2.97 14.42 -6.35
CA HIS A 175 3.96 15.12 -7.17
C HIS A 175 4.86 16.09 -6.37
N MET A 176 4.30 16.81 -5.40
CA MET A 176 5.06 17.69 -4.51
C MET A 176 6.00 16.91 -3.60
N ILE A 177 5.57 15.76 -3.08
CA ILE A 177 6.40 14.87 -2.26
C ILE A 177 7.53 14.29 -3.10
N ARG A 178 7.26 13.84 -4.33
CA ARG A 178 8.30 13.39 -5.27
C ARG A 178 9.38 14.44 -5.45
N LYS A 179 9.00 15.68 -5.77
CA LYS A 179 9.96 16.80 -5.93
C LYS A 179 10.75 17.07 -4.64
N ARG A 180 10.09 17.06 -3.48
CA ARG A 180 10.74 17.30 -2.19
C ARG A 180 11.78 16.23 -1.88
N LEU A 181 11.42 14.95 -2.02
CA LEU A 181 12.31 13.83 -1.74
C LEU A 181 13.44 13.73 -2.77
N ASN A 182 13.19 13.96 -4.06
CA ASN A 182 14.25 14.03 -5.08
C ASN A 182 15.31 15.09 -4.76
N ASN A 183 14.87 16.28 -4.33
CA ASN A 183 15.78 17.40 -4.12
C ASN A 183 16.57 17.30 -2.80
N TYR A 184 15.95 16.74 -1.75
CA TYR A 184 16.47 16.90 -0.40
C TYR A 184 16.71 15.59 0.36
N CYS A 185 16.09 14.46 -0.01
CA CYS A 185 16.41 13.17 0.60
C CYS A 185 17.65 12.58 -0.06
N ARG A 186 18.72 12.33 0.71
CA ARG A 186 19.99 11.77 0.22
C ARG A 186 20.05 10.26 0.34
N GLY A 187 19.51 9.71 1.42
CA GLY A 187 19.41 8.27 1.66
C GLY A 187 18.09 7.65 1.17
N THR A 188 17.67 6.59 1.85
CA THR A 188 16.43 5.87 1.57
C THR A 188 15.24 6.56 2.23
N ALA A 189 14.25 6.96 1.43
CA ALA A 189 12.97 7.43 1.93
C ALA A 189 11.97 6.27 1.99
N HIS A 190 11.48 5.97 3.20
CA HIS A 190 10.39 5.05 3.43
C HIS A 190 9.09 5.85 3.50
N ILE A 191 8.05 5.40 2.80
CA ILE A 191 6.74 6.04 2.78
C ILE A 191 5.69 5.03 3.22
N VAL A 192 4.76 5.47 4.06
CA VAL A 192 3.55 4.75 4.43
C VAL A 192 2.36 5.61 4.05
N THR A 193 1.53 5.12 3.15
CA THR A 193 0.28 5.76 2.74
C THR A 193 -0.88 4.88 3.13
N GLY A 194 -1.87 5.42 3.82
CA GLY A 194 -3.00 4.66 4.33
C GLY A 194 -4.30 5.43 4.34
N VAL A 195 -5.33 4.77 4.88
CA VAL A 195 -6.69 5.30 4.94
C VAL A 195 -7.29 5.13 6.33
N THR A 196 -8.42 5.79 6.57
CA THR A 196 -9.38 5.45 7.63
C THR A 196 -10.75 5.25 7.02
N THR A 197 -11.64 4.49 7.67
CA THR A 197 -13.02 4.29 7.21
C THR A 197 -14.02 4.55 8.33
N SER A 198 -15.23 4.95 7.95
CA SER A 198 -16.37 5.22 8.85
C SER A 198 -17.58 4.31 8.59
N GLY A 199 -17.37 3.20 7.86
CA GLY A 199 -18.41 2.21 7.53
C GLY A 199 -19.18 2.47 6.23
N LYS A 200 -18.80 3.48 5.45
CA LYS A 200 -19.34 3.71 4.09
C LYS A 200 -18.85 2.60 3.16
N MET A 201 -19.77 1.91 2.48
CA MET A 201 -19.47 0.78 1.59
C MET A 201 -20.06 1.00 0.21
N ILE A 202 -19.31 0.63 -0.83
CA ILE A 202 -19.84 0.43 -2.17
C ILE A 202 -20.49 -0.96 -2.23
N ARG A 203 -21.66 -1.02 -2.86
CA ARG A 203 -22.46 -2.23 -2.98
C ARG A 203 -22.52 -2.73 -4.41
N ARG A 204 -22.41 -4.04 -4.58
CA ARG A 204 -22.63 -4.75 -5.84
C ARG A 204 -23.62 -5.88 -5.58
N GLU A 205 -24.68 -5.98 -6.39
CA GLU A 205 -25.72 -7.00 -6.22
C GLU A 205 -26.30 -7.06 -4.79
N ASN A 206 -26.50 -5.89 -4.17
CA ASN A 206 -26.95 -5.71 -2.79
C ASN A 206 -26.00 -6.23 -1.69
N MET A 207 -24.78 -6.64 -2.02
CA MET A 207 -23.74 -7.01 -1.05
C MET A 207 -22.77 -5.86 -0.84
N ASN A 208 -22.29 -5.66 0.39
CA ASN A 208 -21.17 -4.77 0.65
C ASN A 208 -19.92 -5.40 0.03
N ARG A 209 -19.17 -4.62 -0.75
CA ARG A 209 -17.96 -5.08 -1.43
C ARG A 209 -16.75 -4.35 -0.91
N ILE A 210 -16.60 -3.10 -1.28
CA ILE A 210 -15.40 -2.31 -0.97
C ILE A 210 -15.76 -1.16 -0.04
N ALA A 211 -14.98 -0.98 1.02
CA ALA A 211 -15.12 0.18 1.90
C ALA A 211 -14.63 1.45 1.19
N VAL A 212 -15.28 2.57 1.51
CA VAL A 212 -14.90 3.90 1.04
C VAL A 212 -14.11 4.60 2.16
N PRO A 213 -12.86 5.00 1.92
CA PRO A 213 -12.09 5.82 2.85
C PRO A 213 -12.82 7.09 3.26
N THR A 214 -12.73 7.44 4.53
CA THR A 214 -13.09 8.76 5.05
C THR A 214 -11.92 9.72 4.88
N TYR A 215 -10.71 9.31 5.28
CA TYR A 215 -9.49 10.09 5.09
C TYR A 215 -8.44 9.26 4.35
N LEU A 216 -7.66 9.94 3.51
CA LEU A 216 -6.38 9.45 3.02
C LEU A 216 -5.26 10.15 3.79
N TRP A 217 -4.19 9.43 4.09
CA TRP A 217 -3.02 9.99 4.77
C TRP A 217 -1.74 9.36 4.22
N SER A 218 -0.64 10.10 4.31
CA SER A 218 0.68 9.58 3.98
C SER A 218 1.74 10.24 4.87
N ALA A 219 2.78 9.48 5.17
CA ALA A 219 3.92 9.93 5.93
C ALA A 219 5.20 9.35 5.33
N TYR A 220 6.26 10.15 5.32
CA TYR A 220 7.58 9.70 4.88
C TYR A 220 8.63 9.86 5.98
N CYS A 221 9.67 9.03 5.89
CA CYS A 221 10.86 9.09 6.72
C CYS A 221 12.11 8.99 5.83
N CYS A 222 12.95 10.02 5.86
CA CYS A 222 14.26 10.05 5.23
C CYS A 222 15.29 10.64 6.21
N VAL A 223 16.08 9.75 6.80
CA VAL A 223 17.01 10.08 7.90
C VAL A 223 18.26 10.82 7.41
N ASP A 224 18.73 10.47 6.21
CA ASP A 224 19.85 11.13 5.54
C ASP A 224 19.31 12.10 4.50
N TYR A 225 19.36 13.39 4.81
CA TYR A 225 18.82 14.46 3.97
C TYR A 225 19.79 15.63 3.89
N ASP A 226 19.58 16.51 2.91
CA ASP A 226 20.40 17.70 2.75
C ASP A 226 20.14 18.68 3.89
N HIS A 227 21.08 18.79 4.82
CA HIS A 227 20.99 19.80 5.86
C HIS A 227 21.01 21.21 5.29
N ASN A 228 21.53 21.50 4.09
CA ASN A 228 21.49 22.84 3.47
C ASN A 228 20.13 23.19 2.83
N THR A 229 19.12 22.33 2.96
CA THR A 229 17.75 22.54 2.50
C THR A 229 17.20 23.91 2.96
N PRO A 230 16.49 24.67 2.10
CA PRO A 230 15.83 25.92 2.49
C PRO A 230 14.93 25.75 3.70
N PHE A 231 14.83 26.78 4.55
CA PHE A 231 14.08 26.72 5.81
C PHE A 231 12.68 26.11 5.66
N MET A 232 11.95 26.46 4.59
CA MET A 232 10.58 25.98 4.32
C MET A 232 10.45 24.46 4.09
N ASN A 233 11.55 23.78 3.76
CA ASN A 233 11.60 22.33 3.61
C ASN A 233 12.39 21.65 4.73
N ARG A 234 13.35 22.35 5.37
CA ARG A 234 14.23 21.76 6.39
C ARG A 234 13.46 21.21 7.59
N PHE A 235 12.40 21.89 8.05
CA PHE A 235 11.58 21.41 9.18
C PHE A 235 10.69 20.20 8.84
N LYS A 236 10.60 19.85 7.54
CA LYS A 236 9.85 18.68 7.04
C LYS A 236 10.73 17.44 6.90
N PHE A 237 11.94 17.47 7.47
CA PHE A 237 12.87 16.34 7.53
C PHE A 237 13.34 16.14 8.98
N PRO A 238 13.64 14.90 9.40
CA PRO A 238 13.70 13.68 8.58
C PRO A 238 12.33 13.09 8.20
N SER A 239 11.25 13.48 8.88
CA SER A 239 9.90 12.97 8.62
C SER A 239 8.83 14.06 8.58
N PHE A 240 7.81 13.83 7.76
CA PHE A 240 6.63 14.68 7.68
C PHE A 240 5.45 13.89 7.13
N ALA A 241 4.26 14.45 7.26
CA ALA A 241 3.04 13.76 6.91
C ALA A 241 2.00 14.72 6.32
N TYR A 242 0.98 14.14 5.70
CA TYR A 242 -0.18 14.85 5.21
C TYR A 242 -1.42 13.98 5.23
N TYR A 243 -2.59 14.59 5.35
CA TYR A 243 -3.89 13.89 5.25
C TYR A 243 -4.98 14.79 4.67
N GLY A 244 -5.96 14.17 4.02
CA GLY A 244 -7.07 14.84 3.35
C GLY A 244 -8.38 14.05 3.48
N LEU A 245 -9.49 14.77 3.48
CA LEU A 245 -10.84 14.18 3.53
C LEU A 245 -11.26 13.71 2.13
N ASN A 246 -11.83 12.51 2.04
CA ASN A 246 -12.33 11.93 0.79
C ASN A 246 -13.80 12.31 0.52
N GLU A 247 -14.09 13.60 0.44
CA GLU A 247 -15.43 14.16 0.20
C GLU A 247 -15.31 15.36 -0.76
N ASP A 248 -16.44 15.85 -1.29
CA ASP A 248 -16.46 16.98 -2.24
C ASP A 248 -16.20 18.33 -1.56
N GLU A 249 -16.49 18.45 -0.27
CA GLU A 249 -16.34 19.69 0.50
C GLU A 249 -15.30 19.53 1.62
N ASN A 250 -14.56 20.61 1.91
CA ASN A 250 -13.55 20.66 2.97
C ASN A 250 -12.46 19.58 2.82
N ASN A 251 -12.05 19.30 1.57
CA ASN A 251 -11.09 18.28 1.19
C ASN A 251 -9.66 18.82 1.01
N ASP A 252 -9.38 20.00 1.57
CA ASP A 252 -8.05 20.60 1.54
C ASP A 252 -6.99 19.69 2.16
N MET A 253 -5.82 19.64 1.52
CA MET A 253 -4.68 18.91 2.07
C MET A 253 -4.09 19.62 3.28
N VAL A 254 -3.95 18.87 4.37
CA VAL A 254 -3.28 19.32 5.58
C VAL A 254 -1.92 18.64 5.70
N GLU A 255 -0.83 19.41 5.60
CA GLU A 255 0.51 18.90 5.93
C GLU A 255 0.86 19.14 7.42
N VAL A 256 1.38 18.12 8.10
CA VAL A 256 1.65 18.11 9.55
C VAL A 256 2.89 17.27 9.88
N SER A 257 3.38 17.37 11.12
CA SER A 257 4.36 16.40 11.63
C SER A 257 3.72 15.01 11.76
N VAL A 258 4.53 13.96 11.69
CA VAL A 258 4.07 12.57 11.89
C VAL A 258 3.32 12.41 13.21
N GLN A 259 3.85 12.97 14.31
CA GLN A 259 3.18 12.94 15.61
C GLN A 259 1.77 13.56 15.58
N LYS A 260 1.58 14.68 14.88
CA LYS A 260 0.26 15.31 14.75
C LYS A 260 -0.68 14.49 13.89
N LEU A 261 -0.17 13.82 12.84
CA LEU A 261 -0.97 12.87 12.06
C LEU A 261 -1.41 11.71 12.95
N GLU A 262 -0.51 11.12 13.75
CA GLU A 262 -0.86 10.02 14.67
C GLU A 262 -1.91 10.45 15.71
N GLU A 263 -1.77 11.64 16.30
CA GLU A 263 -2.78 12.21 17.20
C GLU A 263 -4.14 12.41 16.52
N PHE A 264 -4.14 12.84 15.25
CA PHE A 264 -5.35 12.98 14.45
C PHE A 264 -5.98 11.61 14.18
N LEU A 265 -5.22 10.64 13.71
CA LEU A 265 -5.72 9.30 13.39
C LEU A 265 -6.29 8.60 14.63
N LYS A 266 -5.66 8.74 15.80
CA LYS A 266 -6.18 8.22 17.09
C LYS A 266 -7.56 8.79 17.46
N LYS A 267 -7.87 10.03 17.05
CA LYS A 267 -9.18 10.67 17.28
C LYS A 267 -10.27 10.15 16.33
N THR A 268 -9.89 9.53 15.21
CA THR A 268 -10.87 8.91 14.30
C THR A 268 -11.41 7.59 14.82
N GLU A 269 -10.84 7.05 15.91
CA GLU A 269 -11.16 5.75 16.50
C GLU A 269 -10.94 4.53 15.58
N PHE A 270 -10.50 4.76 14.33
CA PHE A 270 -10.14 3.72 13.38
C PHE A 270 -8.85 2.98 13.77
N VAL A 271 -7.92 3.70 14.39
CA VAL A 271 -6.65 3.14 14.92
C VAL A 271 -6.69 3.14 16.44
N SER A 272 -5.96 2.21 17.05
CA SER A 272 -5.85 2.13 18.51
C SER A 272 -4.99 3.25 19.11
N GLN A 273 -5.08 3.45 20.42
CA GLN A 273 -4.41 4.57 21.10
C GLN A 273 -2.87 4.47 21.10
N ASN A 274 -2.30 3.28 20.90
CA ASN A 274 -0.86 3.08 20.73
C ASN A 274 -0.43 3.15 19.25
N PHE A 275 -1.28 3.64 18.34
CA PHE A 275 -0.94 3.80 16.93
C PHE A 275 0.33 4.60 16.74
N GLN A 276 1.19 4.09 15.86
CA GLN A 276 2.47 4.68 15.51
C GLN A 276 2.85 4.26 14.09
N ILE A 277 3.26 5.22 13.27
CA ILE A 277 3.60 5.00 11.86
C ILE A 277 5.05 4.51 11.71
N PHE A 278 5.99 5.19 12.37
CA PHE A 278 7.42 4.86 12.36
C PHE A 278 7.91 4.60 13.77
N VAL A 279 8.86 3.68 13.94
CA VAL A 279 9.39 3.33 15.26
C VAL A 279 10.26 4.47 15.83
N ASP A 280 9.87 5.02 16.98
CA ASP A 280 10.63 6.07 17.68
C ASP A 280 12.05 5.59 18.02
N THR A 281 13.06 6.21 17.40
CA THR A 281 14.46 6.07 17.83
C THR A 281 15.06 7.42 18.20
N LYS A 282 16.06 7.43 19.11
CA LYS A 282 16.73 8.64 19.60
C LYS A 282 17.38 9.50 18.50
N GLU A 283 17.45 9.01 17.25
CA GLU A 283 18.11 9.69 16.12
C GLU A 283 17.25 9.89 14.87
N SER A 284 16.04 9.33 14.70
CA SER A 284 15.13 9.71 13.60
C SER A 284 13.89 8.82 13.50
N CYS A 285 12.78 9.48 13.12
CA CYS A 285 11.44 8.94 12.88
C CYS A 285 10.93 8.03 14.03
#